data_AF-A0A2D9T2M9-F1
#
_entry.id   AF-A0A2D9T2M9-F1
#
_cell.length_a   1.000
_cell.length_b   1.000
_cell.length_c   1.000
_cell.angle_alpha   90.00
_cell.angle_beta   90.00
_cell.angle_gamma   90.00
#
_symmetry.space_group_name_H-M   'P 1'
#
loop_
_entity.id
_entity.type
_entity.pdbx_description
1 polymer ?
#
loop_
_entity_poly.entity_id
_entity_poly.type
_entity_poly.pdbx_seq_one_letter_code
_entity_poly.pdbx_strand_id
1 'polypeptide(L)'
;MAAGGILGVGGVALAFTIVSCLPSPPEPTGALGAVRLSEPTALCVGPRSRDCRRVPAIREALAGPVTIVQAAAAPGGQQGAAVLTLRSPEGLVFDAKWRSLGGTSRFNDPLAELAADRLQALVLPPRDIVIPPAAPQCFEHAEYERRLGHERDPFPESDCVLGFLSLWLPDALGMGEARHDHVVPGQAGDPDPGLYDAERFEAEPAYARNLANLNLVAFLLAHGDAHAGQFVVYEDPAHVFLVDNSVAFGLDHRSSMEGRQDLARMVVPAIPEDVAARLRALERADVDSLRVATELRREGRRLVAAEPGPAFGEDDEEVRSQGDRVQLGLTTEQVEGVWQRVLRVRGFLDDGALGVF
;
A
#
# COMPACT_ATOMS: atom_id res chain seq x y z
N MET A 1 -68.90 18.68 -17.47
CA MET A 1 -67.52 18.72 -18.01
C MET A 1 -66.58 18.78 -16.81
N ALA A 2 -66.12 17.60 -16.38
CA ALA A 2 -64.71 17.17 -16.41
C ALA A 2 -63.94 17.79 -15.21
N ALA A 3 -63.85 17.09 -14.08
CA ALA A 3 -62.91 16.01 -13.75
C ALA A 3 -61.50 16.53 -13.44
N GLY A 4 -60.99 16.22 -12.25
CA GLY A 4 -59.62 16.52 -11.84
C GLY A 4 -59.42 16.43 -10.32
N GLY A 5 -59.68 15.26 -9.73
CA GLY A 5 -59.24 14.96 -8.37
C GLY A 5 -57.79 14.51 -8.37
N ILE A 6 -56.93 15.19 -7.60
CA ILE A 6 -55.55 14.74 -7.34
C ILE A 6 -55.53 14.22 -5.90
N LEU A 7 -55.47 12.89 -5.78
CA LEU A 7 -55.14 12.17 -4.55
C LEU A 7 -53.65 12.33 -4.28
N GLY A 8 -53.29 13.12 -3.26
CA GLY A 8 -51.94 13.16 -2.73
C GLY A 8 -51.64 11.89 -1.95
N VAL A 9 -50.89 10.98 -2.55
CA VAL A 9 -50.28 9.84 -1.85
C VAL A 9 -49.05 10.36 -1.12
N GLY A 10 -49.17 10.57 0.19
CA GLY A 10 -48.05 10.84 1.08
C GLY A 10 -47.19 9.59 1.22
N GLY A 11 -46.22 9.42 0.34
CA GLY A 11 -45.16 8.43 0.48
C GLY A 11 -44.20 8.86 1.58
N VAL A 12 -44.33 8.26 2.77
CA VAL A 12 -43.29 8.32 3.80
C VAL A 12 -42.12 7.48 3.28
N ALA A 13 -41.11 8.16 2.73
CA ALA A 13 -39.82 7.54 2.47
C ALA A 13 -39.17 7.24 3.83
N LEU A 14 -39.32 6.00 4.31
CA LEU A 14 -38.47 5.46 5.36
C LEU A 14 -37.04 5.38 4.79
N ALA A 15 -36.27 6.43 5.04
CA ALA A 15 -34.82 6.37 4.94
C ALA A 15 -34.33 5.40 6.02
N PHE A 16 -34.09 4.15 5.65
CA PHE A 16 -33.27 3.24 6.44
C PHE A 16 -31.83 3.75 6.37
N THR A 17 -31.47 4.66 7.28
CA THR A 17 -30.07 4.81 7.69
C THR A 17 -29.69 3.51 8.38
N ILE A 18 -29.08 2.60 7.62
CA ILE A 18 -28.30 1.51 8.21
C ILE A 18 -27.07 2.17 8.83
N VAL A 19 -27.25 2.71 10.04
CA VAL A 19 -26.13 2.97 10.94
C VAL A 19 -25.61 1.59 11.30
N SER A 20 -24.49 1.17 10.70
CA SER A 20 -23.80 -0.03 11.13
C SER A 20 -23.25 0.23 12.52
N CYS A 21 -24.06 0.00 13.56
CA CYS A 21 -23.69 0.01 14.96
C CYS A 21 -22.83 -1.20 15.33
N LEU A 22 -21.86 -1.57 14.50
CA LEU A 22 -20.81 -2.49 14.93
C LEU A 22 -19.81 -1.65 15.73
N PRO A 23 -19.56 -1.98 17.01
CA PRO A 23 -18.54 -1.28 17.78
C PRO A 23 -17.20 -1.43 17.06
N SER A 24 -16.49 -0.31 16.89
CA SER A 24 -15.10 -0.35 16.41
C SER A 24 -14.30 -1.28 17.32
N PRO A 25 -13.48 -2.19 16.77
CA PRO A 25 -12.66 -3.07 17.59
C PRO A 25 -11.77 -2.23 18.52
N PRO A 26 -11.48 -2.73 19.75
CA PRO A 26 -10.63 -2.01 20.68
C PRO A 26 -9.26 -1.73 20.04
N GLU A 27 -8.84 -0.47 20.12
CA GLU A 27 -7.56 -0.03 19.59
C GLU A 27 -6.41 -0.34 20.58
N PRO A 28 -5.20 -0.64 20.08
CA PRO A 28 -4.04 -0.84 20.95
C PRO A 28 -3.73 0.42 21.77
N THR A 29 -3.48 0.27 23.08
CA THR A 29 -3.33 1.40 24.01
C THR A 29 -1.90 1.93 24.14
N GLY A 30 -0.93 1.40 23.39
CA GLY A 30 0.46 1.88 23.44
C GLY A 30 0.64 3.24 22.78
N ALA A 31 1.76 3.90 23.07
CA ALA A 31 2.12 5.20 22.50
C ALA A 31 3.27 5.06 21.49
N LEU A 32 3.06 5.56 20.27
CA LEU A 32 4.13 5.62 19.26
C LEU A 32 5.36 6.37 19.78
N GLY A 33 6.55 5.88 19.46
CA GLY A 33 7.82 6.48 19.88
C GLY A 33 8.29 6.13 21.31
N ALA A 34 7.54 5.34 22.08
CA ALA A 34 7.96 4.94 23.43
C ALA A 34 9.13 3.95 23.45
N VAL A 35 9.40 3.26 22.33
CA VAL A 35 10.54 2.36 22.16
C VAL A 35 11.51 2.99 21.16
N ARG A 36 12.79 3.06 21.52
CA ARG A 36 13.82 3.59 20.63
C ARG A 36 14.06 2.65 19.44
N LEU A 37 13.94 3.20 18.23
CA LEU A 37 14.24 2.49 16.98
C LEU A 37 15.76 2.38 16.74
N SER A 38 16.17 1.40 15.95
CA SER A 38 17.57 1.28 15.53
C SER A 38 17.91 2.38 14.52
N GLU A 39 19.05 3.05 14.67
CA GLU A 39 19.53 4.01 13.68
C GLU A 39 20.32 3.32 12.56
N PRO A 40 20.29 3.84 11.32
CA PRO A 40 19.42 4.93 10.84
C PRO A 40 17.97 4.43 10.66
N THR A 41 16.96 5.28 10.78
CA THR A 41 15.54 4.93 10.56
C THR A 41 15.09 5.08 9.10
N ALA A 42 15.64 6.06 8.39
CA ALA A 42 15.26 6.38 7.01
C ALA A 42 15.70 5.32 5.99
N LEU A 43 14.94 5.17 4.90
CA LEU A 43 15.33 4.34 3.75
C LEU A 43 16.33 5.04 2.82
N CYS A 44 17.18 4.23 2.17
CA CYS A 44 18.06 4.69 1.09
C CYS A 44 17.28 4.87 -0.21
N VAL A 45 16.64 6.04 -0.34
CA VAL A 45 15.84 6.42 -1.52
C VAL A 45 16.29 7.77 -2.10
N GLY A 46 16.00 7.98 -3.38
CA GLY A 46 16.45 9.15 -4.11
C GLY A 46 17.97 9.27 -4.09
N PRO A 47 18.54 10.49 -3.98
CA PRO A 47 19.98 10.67 -3.84
C PRO A 47 20.54 10.27 -2.45
N ARG A 48 19.70 9.89 -1.47
CA ARG A 48 20.16 9.45 -0.14
C ARG A 48 20.84 8.08 -0.23
N SER A 49 22.15 8.05 -0.05
CA SER A 49 22.97 6.84 -0.19
C SER A 49 23.84 6.51 1.03
N ARG A 50 23.85 7.37 2.05
CA ARG A 50 24.59 7.19 3.31
C ARG A 50 23.63 7.35 4.48
N ASP A 51 23.99 6.73 5.61
CA ASP A 51 23.24 6.84 6.87
C ASP A 51 21.74 6.53 6.71
N CYS A 52 21.44 5.47 5.96
CA CYS A 52 20.10 5.00 5.64
C CYS A 52 20.02 3.47 5.59
N ARG A 53 18.81 2.92 5.67
CA ARG A 53 18.53 1.48 5.55
C ARG A 53 18.31 1.10 4.10
N ARG A 54 19.00 0.07 3.65
CA ARG A 54 18.80 -0.49 2.31
C ARG A 54 17.45 -1.19 2.23
N VAL A 55 16.69 -0.90 1.18
CA VAL A 55 15.38 -1.50 0.92
C VAL A 55 15.39 -3.04 0.94
N PRO A 56 16.36 -3.75 0.31
CA PRO A 56 16.41 -5.21 0.41
C PRO A 56 16.57 -5.72 1.85
N ALA A 57 17.37 -5.05 2.68
CA ALA A 57 17.57 -5.46 4.07
C ALA A 57 16.31 -5.26 4.92
N ILE A 58 15.53 -4.21 4.67
CA ILE A 58 14.27 -4.01 5.42
C ILE A 58 13.18 -5.00 4.96
N ARG A 59 13.15 -5.39 3.69
CA ARG A 59 12.24 -6.45 3.20
C ARG A 59 12.57 -7.79 3.84
N GLU A 60 13.85 -8.12 3.97
CA GLU A 60 14.32 -9.32 4.66
C GLU A 60 13.90 -9.30 6.14
N ALA A 61 14.11 -8.19 6.84
CA ALA A 61 13.69 -8.05 8.24
C ALA A 61 12.16 -8.13 8.41
N LEU A 62 11.39 -7.53 7.48
CA LEU A 62 9.93 -7.58 7.48
C LEU A 62 9.37 -8.98 7.22
N ALA A 63 10.03 -9.78 6.37
CA ALA A 63 9.61 -11.14 6.02
C ALA A 63 10.17 -12.21 6.97
N GLY A 64 11.25 -11.90 7.69
CA GLY A 64 11.87 -12.78 8.66
C GLY A 64 11.11 -12.88 9.98
N PRO A 65 11.56 -13.72 10.92
CA PRO A 65 10.97 -13.77 12.26
C PRO A 65 11.06 -12.40 12.94
N VAL A 66 9.98 -11.97 13.61
CA VAL A 66 9.98 -10.73 14.40
C VAL A 66 9.13 -10.90 15.66
N THR A 67 9.46 -10.14 16.71
CA THR A 67 8.68 -10.09 17.95
C THR A 67 8.03 -8.73 18.11
N ILE A 68 6.76 -8.71 18.54
CA ILE A 68 6.05 -7.47 18.87
C ILE A 68 6.58 -6.96 20.22
N VAL A 69 7.28 -5.83 20.17
CA VAL A 69 7.75 -5.12 21.37
C VAL A 69 6.63 -4.26 21.92
N GLN A 70 5.92 -3.56 21.04
CA GLN A 70 4.84 -2.64 21.37
C GLN A 70 3.82 -2.56 20.22
N ALA A 71 2.57 -2.24 20.53
CA ALA A 71 1.52 -1.92 19.57
C ALA A 71 0.85 -0.60 19.96
N ALA A 72 0.55 0.24 18.98
CA ALA A 72 -0.18 1.49 19.13
C ALA A 72 -1.26 1.60 18.04
N ALA A 73 -2.30 2.40 18.29
CA ALA A 73 -3.26 2.76 17.26
C ALA A 73 -2.58 3.50 16.10
N ALA A 74 -2.98 3.20 14.86
CA ALA A 74 -2.51 3.94 13.71
C ALA A 74 -3.14 5.35 13.68
N PRO A 75 -2.36 6.43 13.50
CA PRO A 75 -2.90 7.79 13.41
C PRO A 75 -3.94 7.90 12.30
N GLY A 76 -5.12 8.44 12.62
CA GLY A 76 -6.16 8.75 11.62
C GLY A 76 -6.93 7.56 11.02
N GLY A 77 -6.65 6.31 11.43
CA GLY A 77 -7.27 5.12 10.86
C GLY A 77 -8.41 4.54 11.71
N GLN A 78 -9.65 4.55 11.20
CA GLN A 78 -10.81 3.90 11.86
C GLN A 78 -11.00 2.41 11.51
N GLN A 79 -10.01 1.74 10.90
CA GLN A 79 -10.21 0.46 10.18
C GLN A 79 -9.33 -0.70 10.68
N GLY A 80 -8.96 -0.71 11.96
CA GLY A 80 -8.27 -1.86 12.56
C GLY A 80 -6.81 -2.02 12.14
N ALA A 81 -6.16 -0.95 11.68
CA ALA A 81 -4.72 -0.89 11.51
C ALA A 81 -4.04 -0.56 12.85
N ALA A 82 -2.89 -1.18 13.09
CA ALA A 82 -2.03 -0.86 14.21
C ALA A 82 -0.65 -0.44 13.69
N VAL A 83 0.11 0.31 14.48
CA VAL A 83 1.55 0.43 14.28
C VAL A 83 2.24 -0.42 15.33
N LEU A 84 3.04 -1.37 14.86
CA LEU A 84 3.79 -2.30 15.70
C LEU A 84 5.25 -1.86 15.73
N THR A 85 5.80 -1.74 16.93
CA THR A 85 7.26 -1.75 17.10
C THR A 85 7.72 -3.20 17.17
N LEU A 86 8.58 -3.57 16.24
CA LEU A 86 9.05 -4.92 16.03
C LEU A 86 10.54 -5.03 16.34
N ARG A 87 10.97 -6.22 16.75
CA ARG A 87 12.39 -6.57 16.90
C ARG A 87 12.73 -7.82 16.11
N SER A 88 13.74 -7.75 15.24
CA SER A 88 14.31 -8.91 14.55
C SER A 88 15.26 -9.72 15.47
N PRO A 89 15.55 -10.99 15.16
CA PRO A 89 16.54 -11.80 15.89
C PRO A 89 17.92 -11.16 15.99
N GLU A 90 18.31 -10.40 14.97
CA GLU A 90 19.57 -9.66 14.89
C GLU A 90 19.57 -8.38 15.73
N GLY A 91 18.44 -8.07 16.38
CA GLY A 91 18.28 -6.92 17.26
C GLY A 91 17.85 -5.63 16.55
N LEU A 92 17.51 -5.68 15.26
CA LEU A 92 16.95 -4.52 14.55
C LEU A 92 15.59 -4.17 15.14
N VAL A 93 15.41 -2.92 15.58
CA VAL A 93 14.15 -2.38 16.08
C VAL A 93 13.58 -1.39 15.08
N PHE A 94 12.34 -1.61 14.65
CA PHE A 94 11.68 -0.81 13.63
C PHE A 94 10.17 -0.80 13.81
N ASP A 95 9.52 0.24 13.30
CA ASP A 95 8.06 0.32 13.29
C ASP A 95 7.49 -0.14 11.95
N ALA A 96 6.33 -0.80 11.99
CA ALA A 96 5.59 -1.20 10.80
C ALA A 96 4.08 -1.07 11.05
N LYS A 97 3.37 -0.55 10.05
CA LYS A 97 1.91 -0.64 9.99
C LYS A 97 1.52 -2.10 9.81
N TRP A 98 0.55 -2.55 10.59
CA TRP A 98 0.02 -3.91 10.56
C TRP A 98 -1.48 -3.88 10.25
N ARG A 99 -1.91 -4.81 9.38
CA ARG A 99 -3.32 -5.19 9.21
C ARG A 99 -3.44 -6.71 9.08
N SER A 100 -4.36 -7.30 9.84
CA SER A 100 -4.68 -8.73 9.73
C SER A 100 -5.40 -9.02 8.42
N LEU A 101 -5.19 -10.19 7.82
CA LEU A 101 -5.94 -10.66 6.65
C LEU A 101 -7.46 -10.71 6.92
N GLY A 102 -7.87 -11.07 8.14
CA GLY A 102 -9.28 -11.02 8.58
C GLY A 102 -9.86 -9.60 8.69
N GLY A 103 -9.08 -8.56 8.38
CA GLY A 103 -9.54 -7.16 8.26
C GLY A 103 -9.99 -6.79 6.85
N THR A 104 -9.97 -7.74 5.90
CA THR A 104 -10.39 -7.52 4.51
C THR A 104 -11.85 -7.09 4.43
N SER A 105 -12.14 -6.14 3.55
CA SER A 105 -13.46 -5.62 3.27
C SER A 105 -13.58 -5.24 1.79
N ARG A 106 -14.78 -4.94 1.31
CA ARG A 106 -15.01 -4.50 -0.08
C ARG A 106 -14.24 -3.23 -0.50
N PHE A 107 -13.72 -2.48 0.47
CA PHE A 107 -12.98 -1.23 0.25
C PHE A 107 -11.53 -1.32 0.73
N ASN A 108 -11.10 -2.46 1.25
CA ASN A 108 -9.81 -2.58 1.88
C ASN A 108 -9.32 -4.03 1.83
N ASP A 109 -8.28 -4.28 1.05
CA ASP A 109 -7.56 -5.54 1.04
C ASP A 109 -6.12 -5.31 1.57
N PRO A 110 -5.79 -5.81 2.76
CA PRO A 110 -4.42 -5.76 3.29
C PRO A 110 -3.36 -6.42 2.37
N LEU A 111 -3.72 -7.41 1.55
CA LEU A 111 -2.79 -8.09 0.65
C LEU A 111 -2.31 -7.17 -0.47
N ALA A 112 -3.15 -6.23 -0.91
CA ALA A 112 -2.77 -5.20 -1.88
C ALA A 112 -1.54 -4.36 -1.46
N GLU A 113 -1.24 -4.21 -0.16
CA GLU A 113 0.01 -3.56 0.29
C GLU A 113 1.25 -4.36 -0.14
N LEU A 114 1.20 -5.68 0.04
CA LEU A 114 2.25 -6.59 -0.41
C LEU A 114 2.34 -6.59 -1.93
N ALA A 115 1.21 -6.73 -2.62
CA ALA A 115 1.19 -6.76 -4.08
C ALA A 115 1.69 -5.44 -4.68
N ALA A 116 1.41 -4.30 -4.05
CA ALA A 116 1.93 -3.00 -4.46
C ALA A 116 3.47 -2.92 -4.33
N ASP A 117 4.02 -3.41 -3.21
CA ASP A 117 5.48 -3.49 -3.04
C ASP A 117 6.15 -4.42 -4.07
N ARG A 118 5.50 -5.54 -4.43
CA ARG A 118 6.01 -6.45 -5.47
C ARG A 118 5.90 -5.85 -6.87
N LEU A 119 4.79 -5.21 -7.20
CA LEU A 119 4.60 -4.56 -8.50
C LEU A 119 5.64 -3.47 -8.73
N GLN A 120 5.86 -2.57 -7.76
CA GLN A 120 6.85 -1.50 -7.95
C GLN A 120 8.27 -2.06 -8.20
N ALA A 121 8.60 -3.23 -7.62
CA ALA A 121 9.92 -3.83 -7.78
C ALA A 121 10.17 -4.38 -9.19
N LEU A 122 9.11 -4.63 -9.98
CA LEU A 122 9.23 -4.99 -11.39
C LEU A 122 9.70 -3.82 -12.25
N VAL A 123 9.29 -2.59 -11.89
CA VAL A 123 9.45 -1.41 -12.74
C VAL A 123 10.46 -0.38 -12.20
N LEU A 124 10.71 -0.37 -10.88
CA LEU A 124 11.60 0.58 -10.21
C LEU A 124 12.78 -0.15 -9.54
N PRO A 125 14.00 0.41 -9.60
CA PRO A 125 15.10 -0.07 -8.77
C PRO A 125 14.87 0.30 -7.29
N PRO A 126 15.56 -0.37 -6.33
CA PRO A 126 15.31 -0.19 -4.90
C PRO A 126 15.45 1.25 -4.36
N ARG A 127 16.28 2.09 -4.98
CA ARG A 127 16.46 3.50 -4.57
C ARG A 127 15.30 4.40 -4.98
N ASP A 128 14.45 3.93 -5.89
CA ASP A 128 13.40 4.74 -6.51
C ASP A 128 12.00 4.33 -6.07
N ILE A 129 11.90 3.39 -5.12
CA ILE A 129 10.62 2.92 -4.60
C ILE A 129 9.77 4.08 -4.08
N VAL A 130 8.46 3.95 -4.25
CA VAL A 130 7.47 4.95 -3.82
C VAL A 130 6.41 4.33 -2.93
N ILE A 131 6.34 3.00 -2.86
CA ILE A 131 5.53 2.25 -1.90
C ILE A 131 6.46 1.79 -0.76
N PRO A 132 6.09 1.95 0.52
CA PRO A 132 6.85 1.39 1.61
C PRO A 132 6.96 -0.14 1.49
N PRO A 133 8.13 -0.73 1.78
CA PRO A 133 8.30 -2.18 1.74
C PRO A 133 7.28 -2.93 2.58
N ALA A 134 6.79 -4.06 2.08
CA ALA A 134 5.73 -4.84 2.72
C ALA A 134 6.01 -6.35 2.71
N ALA A 135 5.53 -7.05 3.73
CA ALA A 135 5.68 -8.49 3.87
C ALA A 135 4.52 -9.12 4.65
N PRO A 136 4.14 -10.38 4.39
CA PRO A 136 3.24 -11.09 5.27
C PRO A 136 3.92 -11.41 6.60
N GLN A 137 3.14 -11.45 7.68
CA GLN A 137 3.57 -11.98 8.97
C GLN A 137 2.47 -12.82 9.61
N CYS A 138 2.89 -13.81 10.40
CA CYS A 138 2.04 -14.77 11.09
C CYS A 138 2.39 -14.70 12.58
N PHE A 139 1.64 -13.88 13.33
CA PHE A 139 1.85 -13.70 14.77
C PHE A 139 1.08 -14.75 15.55
N GLU A 140 1.74 -15.41 16.51
CA GLU A 140 1.09 -16.40 17.39
C GLU A 140 -0.15 -15.78 18.05
N HIS A 141 -1.27 -16.51 18.01
CA HIS A 141 -2.58 -15.97 18.35
C HIS A 141 -2.63 -15.40 19.77
N ALA A 142 -2.09 -16.09 20.77
CA ALA A 142 -2.12 -15.60 22.15
C ALA A 142 -1.22 -14.37 22.35
N GLU A 143 -0.08 -14.30 21.67
CA GLU A 143 0.74 -13.08 21.62
C GLU A 143 0.01 -11.92 20.94
N TYR A 144 -0.64 -12.18 19.82
CA TYR A 144 -1.41 -11.18 19.07
C TYR A 144 -2.48 -10.54 19.95
N GLU A 145 -3.36 -11.33 20.56
CA GLU A 145 -4.44 -10.85 21.43
C GLU A 145 -3.91 -10.05 22.61
N ARG A 146 -2.85 -10.58 23.27
CA ARG A 146 -2.21 -9.91 24.40
C ARG A 146 -1.66 -8.53 24.04
N ARG A 147 -1.17 -8.35 22.80
CA ARG A 147 -0.51 -7.12 22.35
C ARG A 147 -1.48 -6.11 21.75
N LEU A 148 -2.46 -6.57 20.97
CA LEU A 148 -3.38 -5.70 20.24
C LEU A 148 -4.75 -5.54 20.92
N GLY A 149 -5.04 -6.34 21.95
CA GLY A 149 -6.21 -6.15 22.81
C GLY A 149 -7.55 -6.55 22.20
N HIS A 150 -7.55 -7.24 21.06
CA HIS A 150 -8.77 -7.76 20.44
C HIS A 150 -8.52 -9.15 19.81
N GLU A 151 -9.56 -9.98 19.85
CA GLU A 151 -9.59 -11.34 19.31
C GLU A 151 -9.68 -11.32 17.79
N ARG A 152 -8.97 -12.24 17.13
CA ARG A 152 -8.97 -12.44 15.67
C ARG A 152 -8.81 -13.92 15.38
N ASP A 153 -9.68 -14.49 14.56
CA ASP A 153 -9.59 -15.89 14.20
C ASP A 153 -8.20 -16.26 13.66
N PRO A 154 -7.60 -17.37 14.14
CA PRO A 154 -6.38 -17.91 13.55
C PRO A 154 -6.58 -18.22 12.06
N PHE A 155 -5.51 -18.06 11.29
CA PHE A 155 -5.50 -18.50 9.90
C PHE A 155 -5.74 -20.02 9.82
N PRO A 156 -6.54 -20.52 8.86
CA PRO A 156 -6.90 -21.93 8.80
C PRO A 156 -5.71 -22.89 8.93
N GLU A 157 -5.88 -23.87 9.82
CA GLU A 157 -4.88 -24.90 10.13
C GLU A 157 -3.56 -24.36 10.70
N SER A 158 -3.58 -23.16 11.29
CA SER A 158 -2.45 -22.56 12.01
C SER A 158 -2.85 -22.11 13.42
N ASP A 159 -1.85 -21.72 14.22
CA ASP A 159 -2.03 -21.08 15.53
C ASP A 159 -1.69 -19.57 15.49
N CYS A 160 -1.80 -18.94 14.31
CA CYS A 160 -1.40 -17.55 14.14
C CYS A 160 -2.44 -16.69 13.44
N VAL A 161 -2.38 -15.39 13.68
CA VAL A 161 -3.10 -14.38 12.91
C VAL A 161 -2.21 -13.98 11.74
N LEU A 162 -2.61 -14.36 10.53
CA LEU A 162 -1.96 -13.91 9.29
C LEU A 162 -2.36 -12.47 8.97
N GLY A 163 -1.40 -11.67 8.53
CA GLY A 163 -1.61 -10.31 8.09
C GLY A 163 -0.37 -9.76 7.39
N PHE A 164 -0.36 -8.45 7.20
CA PHE A 164 0.65 -7.77 6.39
C PHE A 164 1.25 -6.61 7.16
N LEU A 165 2.58 -6.56 7.13
CA LEU A 165 3.36 -5.43 7.58
C LEU A 165 3.69 -4.54 6.40
N SER A 166 3.61 -3.23 6.59
CA SER A 166 4.17 -2.21 5.71
C SER A 166 5.06 -1.30 6.56
N LEU A 167 6.28 -1.04 6.11
CA LEU A 167 7.24 -0.25 6.87
C LEU A 167 6.66 1.10 7.29
N TRP A 168 6.73 1.43 8.59
CA TRP A 168 6.44 2.78 9.06
C TRP A 168 7.64 3.68 8.77
N LEU A 169 7.39 4.89 8.28
CA LEU A 169 8.43 5.85 7.89
C LEU A 169 8.48 6.97 8.95
N PRO A 170 9.17 6.78 10.09
CA PRO A 170 9.11 7.70 11.23
C PRO A 170 9.67 9.09 10.93
N ASP A 171 10.58 9.19 9.95
CA ASP A 171 11.19 10.46 9.52
C ASP A 171 10.42 11.14 8.38
N ALA A 172 9.26 10.61 8.00
CA ALA A 172 8.44 11.19 6.94
C ALA A 172 7.38 12.13 7.50
N LEU A 173 7.22 13.27 6.84
CA LEU A 173 6.18 14.25 7.14
C LEU A 173 4.87 13.87 6.46
N GLY A 174 3.75 14.22 7.09
CA GLY A 174 2.47 14.24 6.40
C GLY A 174 2.40 15.42 5.41
N MET A 175 1.56 15.31 4.38
CA MET A 175 1.42 16.35 3.34
C MET A 175 1.15 17.77 3.87
N GLY A 176 0.41 17.91 4.97
CA GLY A 176 0.14 19.23 5.55
C GLY A 176 1.39 19.93 6.06
N GLU A 177 2.27 19.18 6.71
CA GLU A 177 3.56 19.67 7.23
C GLU A 177 4.56 19.87 6.07
N ALA A 178 4.68 18.89 5.17
CA ALA A 178 5.54 19.01 3.99
C ALA A 178 5.21 20.24 3.11
N ARG A 179 3.95 20.67 3.05
CA ARG A 179 3.53 21.92 2.37
C ARG A 179 3.81 23.16 3.18
N HIS A 180 3.63 23.08 4.50
CA HIS A 180 4.01 24.17 5.41
C HIS A 180 5.49 24.50 5.27
N ASP A 181 6.32 23.46 5.17
CA ASP A 181 7.78 23.56 5.03
C ASP A 181 8.24 23.70 3.57
N HIS A 182 7.30 23.85 2.63
CA HIS A 182 7.55 24.05 1.20
C HIS A 182 8.38 22.94 0.51
N VAL A 183 8.39 21.73 1.06
CA VAL A 183 9.04 20.54 0.48
C VAL A 183 8.30 20.10 -0.78
N VAL A 184 6.96 20.11 -0.74
CA VAL A 184 6.06 19.77 -1.86
C VAL A 184 5.14 20.94 -2.21
N PRO A 185 4.65 21.03 -3.46
CA PRO A 185 3.71 22.08 -3.87
C PRO A 185 2.36 21.99 -3.13
N GLY A 186 1.61 23.10 -3.17
CA GLY A 186 0.29 23.25 -2.57
C GLY A 186 0.29 24.03 -1.25
N GLN A 187 -0.87 24.10 -0.61
CA GLN A 187 -1.09 24.78 0.68
C GLN A 187 -1.49 23.79 1.78
N ALA A 188 -1.17 24.15 3.03
CA ALA A 188 -1.63 23.40 4.19
C ALA A 188 -3.17 23.37 4.22
N GLY A 189 -3.74 22.17 4.22
CA GLY A 189 -5.19 21.96 4.19
C GLY A 189 -5.77 21.61 2.81
N ASP A 190 -4.99 21.63 1.73
CA ASP A 190 -5.50 21.19 0.42
C ASP A 190 -5.89 19.69 0.47
N PRO A 191 -7.13 19.32 0.10
CA PRO A 191 -7.62 17.95 0.18
C PRO A 191 -7.05 17.04 -0.93
N ASP A 192 -6.67 17.68 -2.04
CA ASP A 192 -6.02 17.09 -3.19
C ASP A 192 -4.51 16.97 -2.93
N PRO A 193 -3.81 15.92 -3.42
CA PRO A 193 -2.36 15.80 -3.29
C PRO A 193 -1.60 16.94 -4.00
N GLY A 194 -2.11 17.52 -5.10
CA GLY A 194 -1.56 18.71 -5.74
C GLY A 194 -0.08 18.60 -6.07
N LEU A 195 0.41 17.38 -6.35
CA LEU A 195 1.83 17.07 -6.32
C LEU A 195 2.59 17.53 -7.56
N TYR A 196 1.92 17.78 -8.68
CA TYR A 196 2.55 18.16 -9.95
C TYR A 196 2.68 19.67 -10.10
N ASP A 197 3.93 20.12 -10.22
CA ASP A 197 4.33 21.49 -10.51
C ASP A 197 5.24 21.44 -11.76
N ALA A 198 4.79 22.08 -12.84
CA ALA A 198 5.48 22.01 -14.13
C ALA A 198 6.85 22.69 -14.09
N GLU A 199 7.00 23.80 -13.37
CA GLU A 199 8.26 24.53 -13.28
C GLU A 199 9.29 23.72 -12.49
N ARG A 200 8.87 23.13 -11.36
CA ARG A 200 9.74 22.22 -10.58
C ARG A 200 10.06 20.95 -11.34
N PHE A 201 9.11 20.38 -12.09
CA PHE A 201 9.33 19.17 -12.88
C PHE A 201 10.39 19.40 -13.95
N GLU A 202 10.45 20.58 -14.56
CA GLU A 202 11.49 20.95 -15.52
C GLU A 202 12.83 21.28 -14.86
N ALA A 203 12.81 21.97 -13.71
CA ALA A 203 14.01 22.52 -13.08
C ALA A 203 14.72 21.56 -12.10
N GLU A 204 14.00 20.61 -11.49
CA GLU A 204 14.49 19.78 -10.37
C GLU A 204 14.48 18.28 -10.72
N PRO A 205 15.60 17.70 -11.16
CA PRO A 205 15.64 16.30 -11.60
C PRO A 205 15.22 15.27 -10.54
N ALA A 206 15.51 15.52 -9.26
CA ALA A 206 15.13 14.62 -8.16
C ALA A 206 13.61 14.61 -7.95
N TYR A 207 12.98 15.79 -7.98
CA TYR A 207 11.54 15.94 -7.90
C TYR A 207 10.84 15.32 -9.12
N ALA A 208 11.32 15.61 -10.33
CA ALA A 208 10.80 15.03 -11.57
C ALA A 208 10.83 13.50 -11.53
N ARG A 209 11.97 12.92 -11.14
CA ARG A 209 12.13 11.46 -11.02
C ARG A 209 11.20 10.85 -9.98
N ASN A 210 11.16 11.41 -8.76
CA ASN A 210 10.31 10.87 -7.69
C ASN A 210 8.82 10.96 -8.08
N LEU A 211 8.36 12.10 -8.60
CA LEU A 211 6.96 12.28 -8.99
C LEU A 211 6.58 11.41 -10.19
N ALA A 212 7.44 11.29 -11.20
CA ALA A 212 7.19 10.43 -12.35
C ALA A 212 7.06 8.95 -11.94
N ASN A 213 7.93 8.48 -11.04
CA ASN A 213 7.86 7.13 -10.51
C ASN A 213 6.61 6.91 -9.65
N LEU A 214 6.25 7.89 -8.82
CA LEU A 214 5.02 7.88 -8.01
C LEU A 214 3.78 7.78 -8.90
N ASN A 215 3.66 8.64 -9.92
CA ASN A 215 2.51 8.64 -10.82
C ASN A 215 2.44 7.35 -11.65
N LEU A 216 3.57 6.85 -12.15
CA LEU A 216 3.61 5.58 -12.86
C LEU A 216 3.10 4.43 -11.99
N VAL A 217 3.62 4.29 -10.76
CA VAL A 217 3.21 3.21 -9.86
C VAL A 217 1.74 3.35 -9.46
N ALA A 218 1.29 4.56 -9.10
CA ALA A 218 -0.12 4.81 -8.79
C ALA A 218 -1.05 4.45 -9.96
N PHE A 219 -0.65 4.77 -11.20
CA PHE A 219 -1.33 4.37 -12.43
C PHE A 219 -1.37 2.84 -12.56
N LEU A 220 -0.24 2.15 -12.45
CA LEU A 220 -0.17 0.69 -12.61
C LEU A 220 -0.97 -0.06 -11.52
N LEU A 221 -1.04 0.49 -10.31
CA LEU A 221 -1.87 -0.04 -9.22
C LEU A 221 -3.36 0.18 -9.44
N ALA A 222 -3.74 1.16 -10.28
CA ALA A 222 -5.08 1.74 -10.26
C ALA A 222 -5.47 2.15 -8.83
N HIS A 223 -4.60 2.94 -8.18
CA HIS A 223 -4.76 3.29 -6.76
C HIS A 223 -6.05 4.06 -6.51
N GLY A 224 -6.97 3.48 -5.73
CA GLY A 224 -8.34 3.97 -5.66
C GLY A 224 -8.62 5.12 -4.70
N ASP A 225 -7.60 5.57 -3.97
CA ASP A 225 -7.68 6.71 -3.07
C ASP A 225 -6.42 7.56 -3.19
N ALA A 226 -6.49 8.67 -3.93
CA ALA A 226 -5.32 9.54 -4.12
C ALA A 226 -5.41 10.83 -3.30
N HIS A 227 -6.10 10.88 -2.16
CA HIS A 227 -6.18 12.12 -1.37
C HIS A 227 -4.88 12.42 -0.61
N ALA A 228 -4.67 13.67 -0.16
CA ALA A 228 -3.41 14.10 0.48
C ALA A 228 -2.95 13.21 1.67
N GLY A 229 -3.88 12.65 2.45
CA GLY A 229 -3.55 11.72 3.55
C GLY A 229 -2.94 10.37 3.14
N GLN A 230 -2.88 10.05 1.84
CA GLN A 230 -2.26 8.83 1.30
C GLN A 230 -0.78 9.02 0.95
N PHE A 231 -0.22 10.19 1.27
CA PHE A 231 1.17 10.52 0.95
C PHE A 231 1.93 10.96 2.20
N VAL A 232 3.18 10.52 2.26
CA VAL A 232 4.17 10.99 3.24
C VAL A 232 5.47 11.33 2.53
N VAL A 233 6.27 12.22 3.11
CA VAL A 233 7.40 12.84 2.42
C VAL A 233 8.64 12.82 3.30
N TYR A 234 9.75 12.28 2.81
CA TYR A 234 11.07 12.62 3.36
C TYR A 234 11.50 13.99 2.83
N GLU A 235 12.06 14.85 3.69
CA GLU A 235 12.43 16.20 3.29
C GLU A 235 13.76 16.31 2.54
N ASP A 236 14.80 15.62 3.00
CA ASP A 236 16.17 15.80 2.49
C ASP A 236 16.84 14.48 2.09
N PRO A 237 16.78 14.09 0.81
CA PRO A 237 16.10 14.76 -0.30
C PRO A 237 14.58 14.56 -0.25
N ALA A 238 13.85 15.47 -0.88
CA ALA A 238 12.41 15.36 -1.07
C ALA A 238 12.09 14.02 -1.76
N HIS A 239 11.35 13.15 -1.08
CA HIS A 239 10.93 11.85 -1.63
C HIS A 239 9.55 11.49 -1.11
N VAL A 240 8.58 11.50 -2.02
CA VAL A 240 7.17 11.20 -1.73
C VAL A 240 6.95 9.69 -1.80
N PHE A 241 6.24 9.16 -0.81
CA PHE A 241 5.72 7.80 -0.76
C PHE A 241 4.20 7.81 -0.85
N LEU A 242 3.64 6.81 -1.54
CA LEU A 242 2.23 6.46 -1.52
C LEU A 242 2.01 5.34 -0.50
N VAL A 243 1.21 5.62 0.51
CA VAL A 243 0.89 4.71 1.62
C VAL A 243 -0.56 4.23 1.52
N ASP A 244 -0.92 3.25 2.34
CA ASP A 244 -2.32 2.77 2.47
C ASP A 244 -2.89 2.16 1.17
N ASN A 245 -2.05 1.41 0.45
CA ASN A 245 -2.33 0.78 -0.85
C ASN A 245 -3.36 -0.37 -0.81
N SER A 246 -3.95 -0.62 0.35
CA SER A 246 -5.08 -1.55 0.52
C SER A 246 -6.34 -1.26 -0.31
N VAL A 247 -6.36 -0.15 -1.05
CA VAL A 247 -7.45 0.28 -1.95
C VAL A 247 -7.08 0.15 -3.43
N ALA A 248 -5.98 -0.52 -3.75
CA ALA A 248 -5.48 -0.69 -5.11
C ALA A 248 -6.17 -1.83 -5.87
N PHE A 249 -5.73 -2.05 -7.11
CA PHE A 249 -6.10 -3.19 -7.97
C PHE A 249 -7.58 -3.28 -8.34
N GLY A 250 -8.25 -2.13 -8.46
CA GLY A 250 -9.62 -2.05 -8.95
C GLY A 250 -10.70 -2.29 -7.89
N LEU A 251 -10.36 -2.16 -6.61
CA LEU A 251 -11.34 -2.07 -5.54
C LEU A 251 -12.23 -0.83 -5.68
N ASP A 252 -13.47 -0.92 -5.18
CA ASP A 252 -14.47 0.14 -5.27
C ASP A 252 -13.95 1.48 -4.70
N HIS A 253 -14.05 2.54 -5.51
CA HIS A 253 -13.77 3.90 -5.04
C HIS A 253 -14.88 4.40 -4.12
N ARG A 254 -14.51 5.16 -3.09
CA ARG A 254 -15.48 5.94 -2.32
C ARG A 254 -15.91 7.16 -3.13
N SER A 255 -17.21 7.47 -3.13
CA SER A 255 -17.74 8.66 -3.80
C SER A 255 -17.14 9.97 -3.29
N SER A 256 -16.57 9.98 -2.08
CA SER A 256 -15.80 11.10 -1.52
C SER A 256 -14.55 11.48 -2.31
N MET A 257 -14.18 10.70 -3.33
CA MET A 257 -13.02 10.92 -4.19
C MET A 257 -13.34 11.66 -5.50
N GLU A 258 -14.62 11.90 -5.80
CA GLU A 258 -15.01 12.63 -7.01
C GLU A 258 -14.42 14.05 -7.02
N GLY A 259 -13.78 14.43 -8.13
CA GLY A 259 -13.24 15.78 -8.36
C GLY A 259 -11.84 16.05 -7.77
N ARG A 260 -11.17 15.05 -7.21
CA ARG A 260 -9.76 15.14 -6.75
C ARG A 260 -8.79 14.68 -7.84
N GLN A 261 -7.54 15.14 -7.79
CA GLN A 261 -6.43 14.62 -8.59
C GLN A 261 -6.32 13.13 -8.32
N ASP A 262 -6.44 12.38 -9.40
CA ASP A 262 -6.43 10.94 -9.40
C ASP A 262 -5.09 10.50 -9.98
N LEU A 263 -4.12 10.16 -9.11
CA LEU A 263 -2.82 9.67 -9.56
C LEU A 263 -2.91 8.30 -10.25
N ALA A 264 -4.05 7.61 -10.20
CA ALA A 264 -4.31 6.47 -11.06
C ALA A 264 -4.52 6.87 -12.54
N ARG A 265 -4.52 8.18 -12.84
CA ARG A 265 -4.41 8.74 -14.20
C ARG A 265 -3.01 9.25 -14.44
N MET A 266 -2.53 9.09 -15.68
CA MET A 266 -1.25 9.65 -16.09
C MET A 266 -1.35 11.18 -16.14
N VAL A 267 -0.49 11.88 -15.41
CA VAL A 267 -0.48 13.35 -15.33
C VAL A 267 0.90 13.96 -15.55
N VAL A 268 1.98 13.17 -15.45
CA VAL A 268 3.33 13.64 -15.78
C VAL A 268 3.58 13.58 -17.29
N PRO A 269 4.38 14.51 -17.86
CA PRO A 269 4.64 14.54 -19.30
C PRO A 269 5.71 13.52 -19.73
N ALA A 270 6.53 13.03 -18.80
CA ALA A 270 7.64 12.11 -19.11
C ALA A 270 8.01 11.25 -17.90
N ILE A 271 8.70 10.13 -18.15
CA ILE A 271 9.28 9.25 -17.12
C ILE A 271 10.80 9.07 -17.33
N PRO A 272 11.58 8.65 -16.31
CA PRO A 272 13.01 8.46 -16.48
C PRO A 272 13.37 7.37 -17.49
N GLU A 273 14.47 7.56 -18.23
CA GLU A 273 14.92 6.63 -19.28
C GLU A 273 15.11 5.19 -18.80
N ASP A 274 15.70 4.99 -17.63
CA ASP A 274 15.94 3.66 -17.07
C ASP A 274 14.63 2.95 -16.67
N VAL A 275 13.62 3.71 -16.26
CA VAL A 275 12.27 3.19 -15.94
C VAL A 275 11.50 2.88 -17.21
N ALA A 276 11.57 3.73 -18.23
CA ALA A 276 10.98 3.46 -19.54
C ALA A 276 11.59 2.20 -20.19
N ALA A 277 12.91 2.02 -20.09
CA ALA A 277 13.60 0.83 -20.57
C ALA A 277 13.13 -0.44 -19.84
N ARG A 278 12.98 -0.40 -18.51
CA ARG A 278 12.43 -1.51 -17.72
C ARG A 278 11.00 -1.87 -18.13
N LEU A 279 10.13 -0.87 -18.31
CA LEU A 279 8.75 -1.08 -18.76
C LEU A 279 8.68 -1.74 -20.15
N ARG A 280 9.53 -1.31 -21.09
CA ARG A 280 9.60 -1.90 -22.43
C ARG A 280 10.11 -3.34 -22.41
N ALA A 281 11.03 -3.64 -21.49
CA ALA A 281 11.60 -4.97 -21.30
C ALA A 281 10.69 -5.93 -20.54
N LEU A 282 9.68 -5.44 -19.82
CA LEU A 282 8.76 -6.26 -19.03
C LEU A 282 7.99 -7.23 -19.92
N GLU A 283 8.03 -8.50 -19.57
CA GLU A 283 7.29 -9.57 -20.22
C GLU A 283 6.00 -9.88 -19.47
N ARG A 284 5.06 -10.55 -20.14
CA ARG A 284 3.81 -10.99 -19.50
C ARG A 284 4.08 -11.90 -18.29
N ALA A 285 5.09 -12.77 -18.40
CA ALA A 285 5.48 -13.68 -17.33
C ALA A 285 5.93 -12.94 -16.05
N ASP A 286 6.57 -11.77 -16.19
CA ASP A 286 6.97 -10.96 -15.04
C ASP A 286 5.76 -10.45 -14.26
N VAL A 287 4.70 -10.03 -14.96
CA VAL A 287 3.46 -9.57 -14.33
C VAL A 287 2.63 -10.74 -13.80
N ASP A 288 2.60 -11.87 -14.51
CA ASP A 288 1.94 -13.09 -14.04
C ASP A 288 2.56 -13.63 -12.74
N SER A 289 3.83 -13.33 -12.46
CA SER A 289 4.47 -13.66 -11.19
C SER A 289 3.75 -13.05 -9.97
N LEU A 290 3.00 -11.95 -10.15
CA LEU A 290 2.23 -11.31 -9.08
C LEU A 290 1.05 -12.15 -8.59
N ARG A 291 0.65 -13.21 -9.32
CA ARG A 291 -0.27 -14.24 -8.79
C ARG A 291 0.29 -14.92 -7.55
N VAL A 292 1.61 -14.97 -7.41
CA VAL A 292 2.31 -15.48 -6.23
C VAL A 292 3.30 -14.43 -5.75
N ALA A 293 2.79 -13.33 -5.20
CA ALA A 293 3.59 -12.26 -4.61
C ALA A 293 4.49 -12.76 -3.46
N THR A 294 4.05 -13.80 -2.76
CA THR A 294 4.85 -14.57 -1.81
C THR A 294 4.23 -15.95 -1.59
N GLU A 295 5.06 -16.89 -1.15
CA GLU A 295 4.61 -18.21 -0.70
C GLU A 295 5.06 -18.44 0.76
N LEU A 296 4.18 -19.07 1.53
CA LEU A 296 4.45 -19.54 2.89
C LEU A 296 4.25 -21.06 2.93
N ARG A 297 4.98 -21.72 3.82
CA ARG A 297 4.83 -23.15 4.12
C ARG A 297 4.41 -23.36 5.56
N ARG A 298 3.50 -24.31 5.79
CA ARG A 298 3.08 -24.79 7.10
C ARG A 298 4.17 -25.69 7.67
N GLU A 299 4.71 -25.30 8.81
CA GLU A 299 5.59 -26.11 9.65
C GLU A 299 4.90 -26.38 10.99
N GLY A 300 4.20 -27.51 11.07
CA GLY A 300 3.25 -27.76 12.14
C GLY A 300 2.11 -26.75 12.06
N ARG A 301 1.96 -25.90 13.09
CA ARG A 301 0.92 -24.86 13.16
C ARG A 301 1.45 -23.44 12.90
N ARG A 302 2.69 -23.34 12.40
CA ARG A 302 3.34 -22.07 12.04
C ARG A 302 3.38 -21.90 10.52
N LEU A 303 3.34 -20.66 10.05
CA LEU A 303 3.66 -20.32 8.67
C LEU A 303 5.06 -19.73 8.61
N VAL A 304 5.88 -20.23 7.70
CA VAL A 304 7.24 -19.74 7.43
C VAL A 304 7.37 -19.37 5.96
N ALA A 305 8.23 -18.40 5.64
CA ALA A 305 8.50 -18.03 4.25
C ALA A 305 9.02 -19.22 3.43
N ALA A 306 8.59 -19.32 2.18
CA ALA A 306 9.04 -20.32 1.23
C ALA A 306 9.31 -19.66 -0.14
N GLU A 307 10.14 -20.31 -0.95
CA GLU A 307 10.35 -19.89 -2.34
C GLU A 307 9.03 -20.01 -3.12
N PRO A 308 8.59 -18.95 -3.82
CA PRO A 308 7.39 -18.99 -4.64
C PRO A 308 7.45 -20.06 -5.73
N GLY A 309 6.47 -20.95 -5.75
CA GLY A 309 6.25 -21.90 -6.84
C GLY A 309 5.20 -21.38 -7.85
N PRO A 310 4.89 -22.17 -8.89
CA PRO A 310 3.78 -21.88 -9.80
C PRO A 310 2.46 -21.71 -9.03
N ALA A 311 1.61 -20.79 -9.51
CA ALA A 311 0.28 -20.58 -8.94
C ALA A 311 -0.56 -21.86 -8.98
N PHE A 312 -1.30 -22.15 -7.91
CA PHE A 312 -2.32 -23.20 -7.84
C PHE A 312 -3.67 -22.62 -7.41
N GLY A 313 -4.73 -23.43 -7.37
CA GLY A 313 -6.06 -22.97 -6.94
C GLY A 313 -6.85 -22.29 -8.06
N GLU A 314 -7.91 -21.58 -7.68
CA GLU A 314 -8.81 -20.91 -8.62
C GLU A 314 -8.28 -19.51 -9.01
N ASP A 315 -8.80 -18.97 -10.11
CA ASP A 315 -8.28 -17.73 -10.71
C ASP A 315 -8.69 -16.45 -9.95
N ASP A 316 -9.75 -16.51 -9.15
CA ASP A 316 -10.33 -15.41 -8.38
C ASP A 316 -9.92 -15.41 -6.89
N GLU A 317 -9.14 -16.39 -6.44
CA GLU A 317 -8.59 -16.42 -5.10
C GLU A 317 -7.41 -15.43 -4.99
N GLU A 318 -7.21 -14.79 -3.84
CA GLU A 318 -5.96 -14.04 -3.53
C GLU A 318 -5.09 -14.80 -2.52
N VAL A 319 -5.74 -15.68 -1.74
CA VAL A 319 -5.13 -16.54 -0.74
C VAL A 319 -5.45 -17.98 -1.11
N ARG A 320 -4.45 -18.71 -1.61
CA ARG A 320 -4.59 -20.09 -2.05
C ARG A 320 -3.93 -21.01 -1.05
N SER A 321 -4.62 -22.05 -0.60
CA SER A 321 -4.04 -23.09 0.28
C SER A 321 -4.09 -24.47 -0.37
N GLN A 322 -2.96 -25.16 -0.43
CA GLN A 322 -2.88 -26.54 -0.94
C GLN A 322 -1.86 -27.34 -0.11
N GLY A 323 -2.37 -28.27 0.72
CA GLY A 323 -1.52 -29.02 1.64
C GLY A 323 -0.78 -28.09 2.60
N ASP A 324 0.55 -28.21 2.65
CA ASP A 324 1.40 -27.34 3.48
C ASP A 324 1.70 -25.98 2.84
N ARG A 325 1.27 -25.72 1.60
CA ARG A 325 1.59 -24.47 0.89
C ARG A 325 0.46 -23.45 1.02
N VAL A 326 0.85 -22.18 1.16
CA VAL A 326 -0.04 -21.01 1.14
C VAL A 326 0.55 -19.98 0.19
N GLN A 327 -0.17 -19.63 -0.87
CA GLN A 327 0.23 -18.57 -1.79
C GLN A 327 -0.63 -17.33 -1.56
N LEU A 328 0.04 -16.17 -1.48
CA LEU A 328 -0.60 -14.87 -1.39
C LEU A 328 -0.21 -14.07 -2.63
N GLY A 329 -1.19 -13.52 -3.33
CA GLY A 329 -0.96 -12.69 -4.50
C GLY A 329 -2.26 -12.28 -5.17
N LEU A 330 -2.13 -11.65 -6.34
CA LEU A 330 -3.26 -11.13 -7.08
C LEU A 330 -4.10 -12.24 -7.74
N THR A 331 -5.37 -11.96 -8.00
CA THR A 331 -6.23 -12.75 -8.88
C THR A 331 -5.79 -12.61 -10.34
N THR A 332 -6.23 -13.52 -11.20
CA THR A 332 -5.96 -13.46 -12.64
C THR A 332 -6.54 -12.18 -13.27
N GLU A 333 -7.71 -11.72 -12.83
CA GLU A 333 -8.31 -10.45 -13.31
C GLU A 333 -7.47 -9.23 -12.91
N GLN A 334 -7.00 -9.18 -11.66
CA GLN A 334 -6.14 -8.09 -11.19
C GLN A 334 -4.81 -8.06 -11.95
N VAL A 335 -4.18 -9.22 -12.17
CA VAL A 335 -2.97 -9.36 -12.99
C VAL A 335 -3.19 -8.91 -14.42
N GLU A 336 -4.31 -9.29 -15.03
CA GLU A 336 -4.69 -8.80 -16.36
C GLU A 336 -4.84 -7.28 -16.37
N GLY A 337 -5.51 -6.71 -15.36
CA GLY A 337 -5.64 -5.27 -15.21
C GLY A 337 -4.29 -4.55 -15.14
N VAL A 338 -3.32 -5.10 -14.39
CA VAL A 338 -1.95 -4.57 -14.34
C VAL A 338 -1.30 -4.66 -15.72
N TRP A 339 -1.39 -5.81 -16.40
CA TRP A 339 -0.78 -6.00 -17.72
C TRP A 339 -1.34 -5.02 -18.76
N GLN A 340 -2.66 -4.82 -18.78
CA GLN A 340 -3.30 -3.85 -19.68
C GLN A 340 -2.80 -2.42 -19.42
N ARG A 341 -2.55 -2.07 -18.15
CA ARG A 341 -1.97 -0.76 -17.80
C ARG A 341 -0.51 -0.65 -18.21
N VAL A 342 0.29 -1.71 -18.08
CA VAL A 342 1.66 -1.76 -18.63
C VAL A 342 1.65 -1.55 -20.14
N LEU A 343 0.81 -2.29 -20.88
CA LEU A 343 0.67 -2.14 -22.33
C LEU A 343 0.25 -0.72 -22.72
N ARG A 344 -0.64 -0.10 -21.94
CA ARG A 344 -1.07 1.27 -22.16
C ARG A 344 0.06 2.29 -21.99
N VAL A 345 0.87 2.16 -20.94
CA VAL A 345 2.05 3.02 -20.74
C VAL A 345 3.06 2.83 -21.87
N ARG A 346 3.29 1.58 -22.31
CA ARG A 346 4.15 1.30 -23.47
C ARG A 346 3.62 1.95 -24.75
N GLY A 347 2.31 1.88 -24.97
CA GLY A 347 1.65 2.59 -26.07
C GLY A 347 1.95 4.10 -26.06
N PHE A 348 1.81 4.75 -24.90
CA PHE A 348 2.15 6.17 -24.74
C PHE A 348 3.64 6.48 -24.96
N LEU A 349 4.53 5.55 -24.62
CA LEU A 349 5.97 5.70 -24.86
C LEU A 349 6.32 5.52 -26.35
N ASP A 350 5.59 4.67 -27.06
CA ASP A 350 5.86 4.33 -28.46
C ASP A 350 5.27 5.36 -29.42
N ASP A 351 4.15 5.99 -29.07
CA ASP A 351 3.53 7.07 -29.85
C ASP A 351 4.04 8.48 -29.47
N GLY A 352 4.82 8.59 -28.39
CA GLY A 352 5.40 9.84 -27.90
C GLY A 352 4.45 10.69 -27.04
N ALA A 353 3.28 10.19 -26.68
CA ALA A 353 2.37 10.84 -25.73
C ALA A 353 2.93 10.90 -24.31
N LEU A 354 3.86 10.00 -23.96
CA LEU A 354 4.66 10.03 -22.74
C LEU A 354 6.14 10.15 -23.13
N GLY A 355 6.75 11.26 -22.73
CA GLY A 355 8.17 11.52 -22.96
C GLY A 355 9.10 10.67 -22.09
N VAL A 356 10.39 10.80 -22.37
CA VAL A 356 11.47 10.20 -21.59
C VAL A 356 12.52 11.27 -21.30
N PHE A 357 13.10 11.25 -20.09
CA PHE A 357 14.16 12.18 -19.67
C PHE A 357 15.30 11.51 -18.91
#